data_AF-A0A1G4TKV3-F1
#
_entry.id   AF-A0A1G4TKV3-F1
#
_cell.length_a   1.000
_cell.length_b   1.000
_cell.length_c   1.000
_cell.angle_alpha   90.00
_cell.angle_beta   90.00
_cell.angle_gamma   90.00
#
_symmetry.space_group_name_H-M   'P 1'
#
loop_
_entity.id
_entity.type
_entity.pdbx_description
1 polymer ?
#
loop_
_entity_poly.entity_id
_entity_poly.type
_entity_poly.pdbx_seq_one_letter_code
_entity_poly.pdbx_strand_id
1 'polypeptide(L)'
;MNQIETYCCDATTLTTELDGYNYFFLFNPFDAEICEKVFAEICNSMDRKKRKVRLILVYPTAWKEALNTGRFRLIAQMGVDLYQRAVDIFESI
;
A
#
# COMPACT_ATOMS: atom_id res chain seq x y z
N MET A 1 -15.93 6.71 -17.98
CA MET A 1 -16.37 5.39 -17.48
C MET A 1 -15.42 5.01 -16.36
N ASN A 2 -15.94 4.66 -15.17
CA ASN A 2 -15.11 4.09 -14.12
C ASN A 2 -14.88 2.61 -14.47
N GLN A 3 -13.66 2.29 -14.90
CA GLN A 3 -13.22 0.93 -15.20
C GLN A 3 -12.85 0.23 -13.89
N ILE A 4 -13.38 -0.97 -13.68
CA ILE A 4 -13.06 -1.82 -12.52
C ILE A 4 -12.39 -3.08 -13.06
N GLU A 5 -11.25 -3.43 -12.49
CA GLU A 5 -10.50 -4.63 -12.82
C GLU A 5 -10.40 -5.52 -11.59
N THR A 6 -10.50 -6.84 -11.80
CA THR A 6 -10.42 -7.83 -10.73
C THR A 6 -9.35 -8.85 -11.07
N TYR A 7 -8.43 -9.07 -10.13
CA TYR A 7 -7.35 -10.02 -10.27
C TYR A 7 -7.54 -11.17 -9.29
N CYS A 8 -7.58 -12.42 -9.77
CA CYS A 8 -7.60 -13.63 -8.96
C CYS A 8 -6.19 -14.25 -8.96
N CYS A 9 -5.30 -13.71 -8.14
CA CYS A 9 -3.90 -14.11 -8.08
C CYS A 9 -3.30 -13.81 -6.71
N ASP A 10 -2.06 -14.27 -6.50
CA ASP A 10 -1.24 -13.83 -5.38
C ASP A 10 -0.89 -12.34 -5.57
N ALA A 11 -1.19 -11.50 -4.58
CA ALA A 11 -0.91 -10.07 -4.64
C ALA A 11 0.58 -9.75 -4.80
N THR A 12 1.48 -10.64 -4.36
CA THR A 12 2.93 -10.48 -4.54
C THR A 12 3.40 -10.64 -5.98
N THR A 13 2.52 -11.13 -6.87
CA THR A 13 2.82 -11.32 -8.30
C THR A 13 2.33 -10.17 -9.18
N LEU A 14 1.57 -9.21 -8.60
CA LEU A 14 1.13 -8.02 -9.33
C LEU A 14 2.30 -7.06 -9.53
N THR A 15 2.53 -6.68 -10.79
CA THR A 15 3.66 -5.84 -11.19
C THR A 15 3.15 -4.64 -11.99
N THR A 16 3.09 -4.75 -13.32
CA THR A 16 2.68 -3.68 -14.24
C THR A 16 1.22 -3.26 -14.08
N GLU A 17 0.39 -4.13 -13.51
CA GLU A 17 -1.00 -3.87 -13.16
C GLU A 17 -1.11 -2.69 -12.18
N LEU A 18 -0.11 -2.48 -11.32
CA LEU A 18 -0.10 -1.42 -10.32
C LEU A 18 0.18 -0.03 -10.91
N ASP A 19 0.75 0.04 -12.12
CA ASP A 19 1.25 1.26 -12.75
C ASP A 19 0.14 2.30 -12.99
N GLY A 20 -1.11 1.84 -13.14
CA GLY A 20 -2.29 2.69 -13.40
C GLY A 20 -2.91 3.33 -12.16
N TYR A 21 -2.44 3.00 -10.96
CA TYR A 21 -3.11 3.38 -9.70
C TYR A 21 -2.25 4.31 -8.85
N ASN A 22 -2.89 5.31 -8.24
CA ASN A 22 -2.26 6.29 -7.34
C ASN A 22 -2.56 6.02 -5.86
N TYR A 23 -3.57 5.22 -5.56
CA TYR A 23 -4.04 4.97 -4.20
C TYR A 23 -4.07 3.46 -3.99
N PHE A 24 -3.38 3.00 -2.95
CA PHE A 24 -3.37 1.60 -2.52
C PHE A 24 -4.03 1.52 -1.16
N PHE A 25 -5.13 0.79 -1.08
CA PHE A 25 -5.88 0.57 0.14
C PHE A 25 -5.73 -0.89 0.55
N LEU A 26 -5.22 -1.14 1.76
CA LEU A 26 -5.08 -2.47 2.31
C LEU A 26 -5.78 -2.54 3.67
N PHE A 27 -6.69 -3.50 3.83
CA PHE A 27 -7.41 -3.75 5.08
C PHE A 27 -6.91 -5.03 5.72
N ASN A 28 -6.47 -4.95 6.99
CA ASN A 28 -5.76 -6.00 7.71
C ASN A 28 -4.72 -6.64 6.78
N PRO A 29 -3.69 -5.87 6.36
CA PRO A 29 -2.73 -6.33 5.39
C PRO A 29 -2.05 -7.61 5.89
N PHE A 30 -1.40 -8.27 4.94
CA PHE A 30 -0.65 -9.49 5.12
C PHE A 30 0.41 -9.39 6.24
N ASP A 31 1.08 -10.50 6.55
CA ASP A 31 2.28 -10.46 7.40
C ASP A 31 3.39 -9.55 6.81
N ALA A 32 4.44 -9.35 7.59
CA ALA A 32 5.54 -8.46 7.19
C ALA A 32 6.21 -8.89 5.88
N GLU A 33 6.45 -10.18 5.67
CA GLU A 33 7.13 -10.68 4.46
C GLU A 33 6.33 -10.37 3.19
N ILE A 34 5.01 -10.59 3.24
CA ILE A 34 4.14 -10.30 2.10
C ILE A 34 4.02 -8.77 1.90
N CYS A 35 3.93 -8.00 2.99
CA CYS A 35 3.90 -6.53 2.90
C CYS A 35 5.16 -5.97 2.24
N GLU A 36 6.35 -6.46 2.61
CA GLU A 36 7.62 -6.06 2.00
C GLU A 36 7.61 -6.26 0.48
N LYS A 37 7.18 -7.44 0.01
CA LYS A 37 7.10 -7.75 -1.43
C LYS A 37 6.10 -6.84 -2.16
N VAL A 38 4.90 -6.68 -1.60
CA VAL A 38 3.85 -5.83 -2.19
C VAL A 38 4.29 -4.36 -2.24
N PHE A 39 4.88 -3.85 -1.17
CA PHE A 39 5.35 -2.46 -1.12
C PHE A 39 6.54 -2.23 -2.06
N ALA A 40 7.41 -3.22 -2.23
CA ALA A 40 8.48 -3.18 -3.23
C ALA A 40 7.91 -3.05 -4.65
N GLU A 41 6.88 -3.82 -5.01
CA GLU A 41 6.26 -3.71 -6.34
C GLU A 41 5.49 -2.40 -6.55
N ILE A 42 4.86 -1.87 -5.50
CA ILE A 42 4.32 -0.50 -5.55
C ILE A 42 5.45 0.50 -5.81
N CYS A 43 6.61 0.37 -5.16
CA CYS A 43 7.77 1.23 -5.42
C CYS A 43 8.30 1.09 -6.84
N ASN A 44 8.44 -0.13 -7.34
CA ASN A 44 8.85 -0.40 -8.73
C ASN A 44 7.88 0.24 -9.72
N SER A 45 6.57 0.21 -9.44
CA SER A 45 5.56 0.89 -10.27
C SER A 45 5.76 2.41 -10.30
N MET A 46 6.22 3.04 -9.21
CA MET A 46 6.52 4.48 -9.18
C MET A 46 7.72 4.83 -10.05
N ASP A 47 8.66 3.91 -10.18
CA ASP A 47 9.83 4.10 -11.04
C ASP A 47 9.51 3.88 -12.52
N ARG A 48 8.66 2.91 -12.85
CA ARG A 48 8.11 2.74 -14.20
C ARG A 48 7.19 3.89 -14.62
N LYS A 49 6.36 4.39 -13.70
CA LYS A 49 5.41 5.49 -13.91
C LYS A 49 5.48 6.51 -12.78
N LYS A 50 6.22 7.60 -13.01
CA LYS A 50 6.38 8.71 -12.07
C LYS A 50 5.02 9.34 -11.76
N ARG A 51 4.56 9.17 -10.51
CA ARG A 51 3.31 9.72 -9.99
C ARG A 51 3.36 9.77 -8.45
N LYS A 52 2.48 10.57 -7.86
CA LYS A 52 2.29 10.56 -6.40
C LYS A 52 1.43 9.37 -6.00
N VAL A 53 1.90 8.60 -5.03
CA VAL A 53 1.21 7.42 -4.50
C VAL A 53 0.83 7.64 -3.04
N ARG A 54 -0.38 7.22 -2.67
CA ARG A 54 -0.84 7.15 -1.28
C ARG A 54 -1.09 5.71 -0.88
N LEU A 55 -0.57 5.34 0.28
CA LEU A 55 -0.78 4.04 0.90
C LEU A 55 -1.67 4.24 2.12
N ILE A 56 -2.82 3.56 2.14
CA ILE A 56 -3.80 3.62 3.22
C ILE A 56 -3.89 2.21 3.82
N LEU A 57 -3.37 2.05 5.03
CA LEU A 57 -3.38 0.78 5.74
C LEU A 57 -4.40 0.85 6.89
N VAL A 58 -5.40 -0.03 6.85
CA VAL A 58 -6.39 -0.18 7.92
C VAL A 58 -6.07 -1.45 8.70
N TYR A 59 -6.01 -1.39 10.02
CA TYR A 59 -5.53 -2.49 10.88
C TYR A 59 -4.13 -3.01 10.54
N PRO A 60 -3.11 -2.15 10.39
CA PRO A 60 -1.81 -2.63 9.99
C PRO A 60 -1.08 -3.32 11.15
N THR A 61 -0.67 -4.57 10.92
CA THR A 61 0.28 -5.29 11.78
C THR A 61 1.73 -5.02 11.37
N ALA A 62 1.97 -4.69 10.10
CA ALA A 62 3.29 -4.49 9.50
C ALA A 62 3.49 -3.09 8.85
N TRP A 63 2.88 -2.03 9.41
CA TRP A 63 2.96 -0.67 8.83
C TRP A 63 4.39 -0.13 8.68
N LYS A 64 5.33 -0.58 9.52
CA LYS A 64 6.73 -0.16 9.46
C LYS A 64 7.39 -0.52 8.13
N GLU A 65 6.91 -1.56 7.46
CA GLU A 65 7.45 -1.96 6.15
C GLU A 65 7.24 -0.88 5.09
N ALA A 66 6.18 -0.07 5.20
CA ALA A 66 6.01 1.08 4.33
C ALA A 66 7.14 2.11 4.52
N LEU A 67 7.56 2.36 5.76
CA LEU A 67 8.66 3.28 6.08
C LEU A 67 10.02 2.71 5.66
N ASN A 68 10.23 1.40 5.83
CA ASN A 68 11.48 0.72 5.48
C ASN A 68 11.82 0.84 4.00
N THR A 69 10.83 1.03 3.12
CA THR A 69 11.07 1.31 1.70
C THR A 69 11.91 2.58 1.46
N GLY A 70 11.90 3.54 2.39
CA GLY A 70 12.49 4.87 2.20
C GLY A 70 11.76 5.74 1.15
N ARG A 71 10.64 5.26 0.60
CA ARG A 71 9.86 5.96 -0.44
C ARG A 71 8.58 6.58 0.09
N PHE A 72 8.16 6.22 1.30
CA PHE A 72 6.95 6.71 1.94
C PHE A 72 7.24 7.43 3.25
N ARG A 73 6.41 8.41 3.58
CA ARG A 73 6.34 9.04 4.90
C ARG A 73 4.95 8.93 5.48
N LEU A 74 4.85 8.69 6.79
CA LEU A 74 3.58 8.68 7.51
C LEU A 74 3.05 10.12 7.61
N ILE A 75 1.82 10.36 7.17
CA ILE A 75 1.19 11.69 7.20
C ILE A 75 0.01 11.77 8.16
N ALA A 76 -0.63 10.65 8.47
CA ALA A 76 -1.67 10.57 9.48
C ALA A 76 -1.70 9.16 10.08
N GLN A 77 -1.87 9.10 11.39
CA GLN A 77 -2.22 7.88 12.13
C GLN A 77 -3.44 8.21 12.98
N MET A 78 -4.50 7.44 12.83
CA MET A 78 -5.75 7.67 13.55
C MET A 78 -6.30 6.38 14.15
N GLY A 79 -6.81 6.46 15.38
CA GLY A 79 -7.63 5.39 15.94
C GLY A 79 -9.03 5.44 15.34
N VAL A 80 -9.55 4.29 14.95
CA VAL A 80 -10.96 4.11 14.55
C VAL A 80 -11.66 3.23 15.59
N ASP A 81 -12.94 3.50 15.87
CA ASP A 81 -13.76 2.75 16.83
C ASP A 81 -14.15 1.38 16.28
N LEU A 82 -13.14 0.52 16.28
CA LEU A 82 -13.07 -0.80 15.69
C LEU A 82 -12.05 -1.56 16.57
N TYR A 83 -12.23 -2.87 16.81
CA TYR A 83 -11.54 -3.63 17.90
C TYR A 83 -9.99 -3.51 18.01
N GLN A 84 -9.30 -3.00 16.99
CA GLN A 84 -7.87 -2.63 16.97
C GLN A 84 -7.71 -1.20 16.45
N ARG A 85 -6.91 -0.37 17.13
CA ARG A 85 -6.95 1.11 17.08
C ARG A 85 -5.90 1.76 16.15
N ALA A 86 -5.84 1.45 14.85
CA ALA A 86 -4.99 2.24 13.93
C ALA A 86 -5.39 2.17 12.44
N VAL A 87 -5.44 3.33 11.80
CA VAL A 87 -5.33 3.54 10.35
C VAL A 87 -4.09 4.39 10.10
N ASP A 88 -3.20 3.92 9.24
CA ASP A 88 -1.99 4.63 8.82
C ASP A 88 -2.12 5.10 7.37
N ILE A 89 -1.90 6.39 7.14
CA ILE A 89 -1.91 7.00 5.81
C ILE A 89 -0.50 7.51 5.51
N PHE A 90 0.07 7.07 4.40
CA PHE A 90 1.38 7.47 3.91
C PHE A 90 1.27 8.17 2.55
N GLU A 91 2.25 9.03 2.25
CA GLU A 91 2.43 9.58 0.90
C GLU A 91 3.87 9.38 0.41
N SER A 92 4.01 9.21 -0.91
CA SER A 92 5.31 9.07 -1.58
C SER A 92 6.13 10.38 -1.51
N ILE A 93 7.44 10.28 -1.29
CA ILE A 93 8.41 11.40 -1.33
C ILE A 93 8.86 11.68 -2.77
#